data_AF-A0A920GQL7-F1
#
_entry.id   AF-A0A920GQL7-F1
#
_cell.length_a   1.000
_cell.length_b   1.000
_cell.length_c   1.000
_cell.angle_alpha   90.00
_cell.angle_beta   90.00
_cell.angle_gamma   90.00
#
_symmetry.space_group_name_H-M   'P 1'
#
loop_
_entity.id
_entity.type
_entity.pdbx_description
1 polymer ?
#
loop_
_entity_poly.entity_id
_entity_poly.type
_entity_poly.pdbx_seq_one_letter_code
_entity_poly.pdbx_strand_id
1 'polypeptide(L)'
;MVIDSPKGRLIHTGDFKLDEHPVVGDRFDKELWQEVSSTGVRALICDSTNVFSDSVGRSESEVGPEIRKLIEACSNMVVTTTFASNIARIKSIAEAGEAAGRSVCLMGRAMKRMIEVALETGILSEFPTVYPQKTLSQFPRRTFS
;
A
#
# COMPACT_ATOMS: atom_id res chain seq x y z
N MET A 1 11.02 -7.45 14.13
CA MET A 1 11.45 -7.23 15.54
C MET A 1 12.41 -8.35 15.96
N VAL A 2 13.53 -7.99 16.59
CA VAL A 2 14.50 -8.93 17.17
C VAL A 2 14.36 -8.91 18.69
N ILE A 3 14.25 -10.09 19.31
CA ILE A 3 14.15 -10.25 20.77
C ILE A 3 15.30 -11.14 21.23
N ASP A 4 16.23 -10.56 21.99
CA ASP A 4 17.34 -11.29 22.59
C ASP A 4 17.03 -11.70 24.02
N SER A 5 17.44 -12.92 24.38
CA SER A 5 17.31 -13.46 25.73
C SER A 5 18.51 -14.35 26.08
N PRO A 6 18.75 -14.66 27.36
CA PRO A 6 19.76 -15.65 27.74
C PRO A 6 19.50 -17.05 27.14
N LYS A 7 18.27 -17.31 26.70
CA LYS A 7 17.88 -18.55 26.04
C LYS A 7 18.13 -18.47 24.53
N GLY A 8 18.52 -17.34 23.95
CA GLY A 8 18.74 -17.15 22.52
C GLY A 8 17.75 -16.19 21.87
N ARG A 9 17.98 -15.93 20.58
CA ARG A 9 17.29 -14.91 19.79
C ARG A 9 15.97 -15.43 19.19
N LEU A 10 14.93 -14.63 19.27
CA LEU A 10 13.67 -14.80 18.57
C LEU A 10 13.51 -13.67 17.57
N ILE A 11 12.99 -13.97 16.37
CA ILE A 11 12.63 -12.96 15.38
C ILE A 11 11.13 -13.02 15.14
N HIS A 12 10.47 -11.87 15.21
CA HIS A 12 9.07 -11.72 14.83
C HIS A 12 8.99 -10.80 13.61
N THR A 13 8.51 -11.31 12.47
CA THR A 13 8.45 -10.54 11.22
C THR A 13 7.43 -9.40 11.31
N GLY A 14 6.31 -9.64 12.00
CA GLY A 14 5.10 -8.83 11.83
C GLY A 14 4.38 -9.23 10.55
N ASP A 15 3.42 -8.41 10.12
CA ASP A 15 2.88 -8.49 8.75
C ASP A 15 3.98 -8.04 7.78
N PHE A 16 4.42 -8.91 6.86
CA PHE A 16 5.55 -8.61 5.99
C PHE A 16 5.38 -9.20 4.59
N LYS A 17 5.98 -8.53 3.60
CA LYS A 17 6.18 -9.04 2.24
C LYS A 17 7.65 -8.85 1.88
N LEU A 18 8.20 -9.77 1.08
CA LEU A 18 9.51 -9.62 0.47
C LEU A 18 9.39 -8.70 -0.76
N ASP A 19 8.96 -7.45 -0.54
CA ASP A 19 8.82 -6.46 -1.61
C ASP A 19 10.13 -5.68 -1.76
N GLU A 20 10.82 -5.86 -2.88
CA GLU A 20 12.04 -5.14 -3.23
C GLU A 20 11.73 -3.72 -3.75
N HIS A 21 10.48 -3.47 -4.15
CA HIS A 21 10.01 -2.21 -4.73
C HIS A 21 8.69 -1.75 -4.08
N PRO A 22 8.66 -1.54 -2.74
CA PRO A 22 7.44 -1.16 -2.06
C PRO A 22 6.98 0.24 -2.48
N VAL A 23 5.66 0.39 -2.65
CA VAL A 23 5.03 1.71 -2.88
C VAL A 23 5.03 2.58 -1.62
N VAL A 24 5.04 1.93 -0.44
CA VAL A 24 5.04 2.56 0.89
C VAL A 24 5.88 1.72 1.84
N GLY A 25 6.69 2.38 2.67
CA GLY A 25 7.55 1.75 3.67
C GLY A 25 8.91 1.31 3.13
N ASP A 26 9.69 0.66 3.99
CA ASP A 26 11.05 0.24 3.67
C ASP A 26 11.06 -1.01 2.78
N ARG A 27 11.99 -1.01 1.82
CA ARG A 27 12.29 -2.20 1.02
C ARG A 27 12.80 -3.32 1.91
N PHE A 28 12.60 -4.55 1.46
CA PHE A 28 13.27 -5.69 2.07
C PHE A 28 14.80 -5.49 2.02
N ASP A 29 15.46 -5.55 3.19
CA ASP A 29 16.90 -5.36 3.34
C ASP A 29 17.59 -6.69 3.64
N LYS A 30 18.15 -7.31 2.59
CA LYS A 30 18.74 -8.64 2.69
C LYS A 30 19.97 -8.66 3.60
N GLU A 31 20.78 -7.61 3.54
CA GLU A 31 21.98 -7.45 4.34
C GLU A 31 21.64 -7.37 5.83
N LEU A 32 20.63 -6.57 6.20
CA LEU A 32 20.12 -6.50 7.56
C LEU A 32 19.63 -7.88 8.04
N TRP A 33 18.87 -8.61 7.20
CA TRP A 33 18.39 -9.95 7.54
C TRP A 33 19.53 -10.95 7.75
N GLN A 34 20.61 -10.87 6.97
CA GLN A 34 21.80 -11.67 7.17
C GLN A 34 22.52 -11.32 8.46
N GLU A 35 22.68 -10.03 8.76
CA GLU A 35 23.32 -9.56 9.98
C GLU A 35 22.58 -10.04 11.23
N VAL A 36 21.25 -9.84 11.28
CA VAL A 36 20.46 -10.21 12.46
C VAL A 36 20.31 -11.72 12.66
N SER A 37 20.50 -12.53 11.60
CA SER A 37 20.45 -13.99 11.69
C SER A 37 21.81 -14.65 11.91
N SER A 38 22.91 -13.90 11.72
CA SER A 38 24.30 -14.39 11.76
C SER A 38 24.68 -15.12 13.06
N THR A 39 24.11 -14.71 14.20
CA THR A 39 24.40 -15.29 15.52
C THR A 39 23.54 -16.51 15.87
N GLY A 40 22.67 -16.93 14.94
CA GLY A 40 21.73 -18.03 15.12
C GLY A 40 20.39 -17.57 15.72
N VAL A 41 19.30 -18.02 15.11
CA VAL A 41 17.93 -17.71 15.54
C VAL A 41 17.29 -18.97 16.12
N ARG A 42 16.76 -18.87 17.34
CA ARG A 42 16.08 -19.99 18.00
C ARG A 42 14.70 -20.24 17.41
N ALA A 43 13.94 -19.18 17.11
CA ALA A 43 12.67 -19.29 16.44
C ALA A 43 12.35 -18.04 15.61
N LEU A 44 11.67 -18.28 14.49
CA LEU A 44 11.10 -17.25 13.64
C LEU A 44 9.58 -17.33 13.76
N ILE A 45 8.97 -16.26 14.25
CA ILE A 45 7.53 -16.04 14.25
C ILE A 45 7.22 -15.21 13.00
N CYS A 46 6.55 -15.82 12.03
CA CYS A 46 6.29 -15.20 10.73
C CYS A 46 4.79 -15.12 10.40
N ASP A 47 4.45 -14.13 9.58
CA ASP A 47 3.13 -14.06 8.98
C ASP A 47 2.88 -15.25 8.04
N SER A 48 1.69 -15.84 8.14
CA SER A 48 1.25 -17.01 7.37
C SER A 48 0.02 -16.72 6.49
N THR A 49 -0.41 -15.45 6.41
CA THR A 49 -1.62 -15.03 5.70
C THR A 49 -1.69 -15.54 4.25
N ASN A 50 -0.55 -15.66 3.58
CA ASN A 50 -0.47 -16.14 2.18
C ASN A 50 0.29 -17.48 2.02
N VAL A 51 0.45 -18.28 3.08
CA VAL A 51 1.29 -19.51 3.04
C VAL A 51 0.81 -20.56 2.04
N PHE A 52 -0.47 -20.53 1.65
CA PHE A 52 -1.08 -21.44 0.68
C PHE A 52 -1.15 -20.87 -0.75
N SER A 53 -0.64 -19.66 -0.98
CA SER A 53 -0.56 -19.07 -2.32
C SER A 53 0.72 -19.54 -3.02
N ASP A 54 0.57 -20.35 -4.08
CA ASP A 54 1.69 -20.76 -4.93
C ASP A 54 2.25 -19.63 -5.80
N SER A 55 1.51 -18.51 -5.92
CA SER A 55 2.00 -17.30 -6.57
C SER A 55 2.86 -16.47 -5.62
N VAL A 56 4.03 -16.03 -6.11
CA VAL A 56 4.84 -14.99 -5.47
C VAL A 56 3.94 -13.78 -5.23
N GLY A 57 4.00 -13.21 -4.00
CA GLY A 57 3.23 -12.03 -3.66
C GLY A 57 3.55 -10.89 -4.64
N ARG A 58 2.57 -10.50 -5.47
CA ARG A 58 2.76 -9.41 -6.44
C ARG A 58 3.08 -8.13 -5.68
N SER A 59 4.13 -7.43 -6.13
CA SER A 59 4.46 -6.10 -5.61
C SER A 59 3.29 -5.16 -5.88
N GLU A 60 2.97 -4.27 -4.93
CA GLU A 60 1.94 -3.25 -5.16
C GLU A 60 2.31 -2.33 -6.33
N SER A 61 3.60 -2.22 -6.67
CA SER A 61 4.10 -1.46 -7.83
C SER A 61 3.55 -1.99 -9.18
N GLU A 62 3.29 -3.29 -9.30
CA GLU A 62 2.73 -3.90 -10.51
C GLU A 62 1.22 -3.68 -10.64
N VAL A 63 0.54 -3.30 -9.55
CA VAL A 63 -0.92 -3.17 -9.50
C VAL A 63 -1.37 -1.84 -10.11
N GLY A 64 -0.58 -0.77 -9.96
CA GLY A 64 -0.90 0.57 -10.47
C GLY A 64 -1.23 0.61 -11.98
N PRO A 65 -0.38 0.07 -12.87
CA PRO A 65 -0.64 0.05 -14.31
C PRO A 65 -1.93 -0.66 -14.71
N GLU A 66 -2.26 -1.79 -14.05
CA GLU A 66 -3.49 -2.53 -14.35
C GLU A 66 -4.73 -1.80 -13.83
N ILE A 67 -4.65 -1.17 -12.64
CA ILE A 67 -5.74 -0.30 -12.15
C ILE A 67 -5.97 0.85 -13.13
N ARG A 68 -4.91 1.49 -13.62
CA ARG A 68 -5.03 2.59 -14.59
C ARG A 68 -5.77 2.15 -15.84
N LYS A 69 -5.39 1.02 -16.45
CA LYS A 69 -6.09 0.45 -17.63
C LYS A 69 -7.57 0.23 -17.36
N LEU A 70 -7.92 -0.29 -16.18
CA LEU A 70 -9.32 -0.48 -15.78
C LEU A 70 -10.08 0.84 -15.65
N ILE A 71 -9.46 1.89 -15.10
CA ILE A 71 -10.06 3.22 -14.96
C ILE A 71 -10.23 3.90 -16.33
N GLU A 72 -9.25 3.77 -17.23
CA GLU A 72 -9.31 4.31 -18.60
C GLU A 72 -10.41 3.64 -19.43
N ALA A 73 -10.65 2.34 -19.24
CA ALA A 73 -11.73 1.61 -19.91
C ALA A 73 -13.14 2.01 -19.44
N CYS A 74 -13.28 2.65 -18.27
CA CYS A 74 -14.56 3.07 -17.74
C CYS A 74 -14.99 4.42 -18.32
N SER A 75 -16.15 4.51 -18.95
CA SER A 75 -16.65 5.81 -19.45
C SER A 75 -17.27 6.68 -18.36
N ASN A 76 -17.71 6.06 -17.25
CA ASN A 76 -18.40 6.74 -16.14
C ASN A 76 -17.53 6.80 -14.87
N MET A 77 -18.09 7.38 -13.80
CA MET A 77 -17.50 7.39 -12.46
C MET A 77 -17.10 5.98 -12.00
N VAL A 78 -15.87 5.88 -11.49
CA VAL A 78 -15.32 4.65 -10.88
C VAL A 78 -15.36 4.80 -9.37
N VAL A 79 -15.86 3.77 -8.68
CA VAL A 79 -15.86 3.69 -7.22
C VAL A 79 -15.06 2.48 -6.80
N THR A 80 -14.05 2.70 -5.98
CA THR A 80 -13.18 1.65 -5.45
C THR A 80 -13.35 1.53 -3.93
N THR A 81 -13.37 0.31 -3.41
CA THR A 81 -13.42 0.04 -1.97
C THR A 81 -12.16 -0.69 -1.53
N THR A 82 -11.56 -0.26 -0.43
CA THR A 82 -10.42 -0.91 0.20
C THR A 82 -10.41 -0.58 1.70
N PHE A 83 -9.60 -1.30 2.49
CA PHE A 83 -9.39 -0.96 3.89
C PHE A 83 -8.65 0.37 4.02
N ALA A 84 -9.09 1.22 4.96
CA ALA A 84 -8.46 2.52 5.22
C ALA A 84 -6.98 2.40 5.64
N SER A 85 -6.61 1.29 6.28
CA SER A 85 -5.23 1.02 6.71
C SER A 85 -4.30 0.57 5.59
N ASN A 86 -4.81 0.19 4.41
CA ASN A 86 -3.96 -0.18 3.28
C ASN A 86 -3.58 1.07 2.47
N ILE A 87 -2.65 1.84 3.02
CA ILE A 87 -2.19 3.13 2.50
C ILE A 87 -1.56 2.96 1.11
N ALA A 88 -0.78 1.89 0.90
CA ALA A 88 -0.17 1.58 -0.38
C ALA A 88 -1.21 1.39 -1.49
N ARG A 89 -2.29 0.64 -1.21
CA ARG A 89 -3.38 0.44 -2.16
C ARG A 89 -4.14 1.73 -2.44
N ILE A 90 -4.41 2.54 -1.42
CA ILE A 90 -5.09 3.83 -1.58
C ILE A 90 -4.26 4.76 -2.48
N LYS A 91 -2.95 4.85 -2.24
CA LYS A 91 -2.01 5.62 -3.08
C LYS A 91 -2.01 5.13 -4.52
N SER A 92 -1.84 3.82 -4.73
CA SER A 92 -1.82 3.22 -6.08
C SER A 92 -3.11 3.49 -6.86
N ILE A 93 -4.27 3.42 -6.21
CA ILE A 93 -5.57 3.73 -6.84
C ILE A 93 -5.67 5.22 -7.16
N ALA A 94 -5.26 6.10 -6.24
CA ALA A 94 -5.32 7.54 -6.44
C ALA A 94 -4.41 7.99 -7.59
N GLU A 95 -3.17 7.50 -7.64
CA GLU A 95 -2.21 7.80 -8.70
C GLU A 95 -2.69 7.27 -10.06
N ALA A 96 -3.24 6.05 -10.10
CA ALA A 96 -3.84 5.50 -11.31
C ALA A 96 -5.04 6.34 -11.80
N GLY A 97 -5.86 6.86 -10.87
CA GLY A 97 -6.97 7.76 -11.17
C GLY A 97 -6.49 9.07 -11.78
N GLU A 98 -5.53 9.74 -11.14
CA GLU A 98 -4.94 10.99 -11.62
C GLU A 98 -4.27 10.81 -13.00
N ALA A 99 -3.50 9.73 -13.17
CA ALA A 99 -2.86 9.37 -14.43
C ALA A 99 -3.85 9.04 -15.57
N ALA A 100 -5.05 8.55 -15.23
CA ALA A 100 -6.15 8.35 -16.16
C ALA A 100 -6.97 9.63 -16.42
N GLY A 101 -6.49 10.80 -15.95
CA GLY A 101 -7.16 12.09 -16.12
C GLY A 101 -8.42 12.24 -15.25
N ARG A 102 -8.52 11.51 -14.14
CA ARG A 102 -9.66 11.58 -13.21
C ARG A 102 -9.36 12.43 -12.00
N SER A 103 -10.37 13.15 -11.54
CA SER A 103 -10.36 13.79 -10.23
C SER A 103 -10.57 12.75 -9.12
N VAL A 104 -9.67 12.73 -8.13
CA VAL A 104 -9.71 11.78 -7.01
C VAL A 104 -10.48 12.35 -5.83
N CYS A 105 -11.31 11.54 -5.19
CA CYS A 105 -12.00 11.90 -3.95
C CYS A 105 -11.92 10.75 -2.93
N LEU A 106 -11.44 11.04 -1.73
CA LEU A 106 -11.43 10.09 -0.62
C LEU A 106 -12.78 10.10 0.11
N MET A 107 -13.40 8.94 0.22
CA MET A 107 -14.67 8.76 0.93
C MET A 107 -14.45 8.14 2.31
N GLY A 108 -15.00 8.80 3.34
CA GLY A 108 -14.94 8.33 4.72
C GLY A 108 -13.86 9.01 5.58
N ARG A 109 -14.16 9.17 6.86
CA ARG A 109 -13.29 9.87 7.83
C ARG A 109 -11.99 9.11 8.12
N ALA A 110 -12.08 7.78 8.28
CA ALA A 110 -10.93 6.95 8.59
C ALA A 110 -9.88 6.97 7.47
N MET A 111 -10.32 6.90 6.21
CA MET A 111 -9.42 6.95 5.05
C MET A 111 -8.69 8.29 4.95
N LYS A 112 -9.41 9.41 5.12
CA LYS A 112 -8.81 10.75 5.14
C LYS A 112 -7.78 10.88 6.25
N ARG A 113 -8.13 10.42 7.47
CA ARG A 113 -7.21 10.47 8.62
C ARG A 113 -5.96 9.64 8.38
N MET A 114 -6.08 8.46 7.77
CA MET A 114 -4.92 7.61 7.52
C MET A 114 -3.95 8.22 6.51
N ILE A 115 -4.45 8.83 5.43
CA ILE A 115 -3.61 9.54 4.45
C ILE A 115 -2.95 10.77 5.08
N GLU A 116 -3.70 11.56 5.86
CA GLU A 116 -3.16 12.71 6.59
C GLU A 116 -2.01 12.30 7.52
N VAL A 117 -2.23 11.29 8.38
CA VAL A 117 -1.18 10.79 9.29
C VAL A 117 0.02 10.27 8.52
N ALA A 118 -0.19 9.56 7.41
CA ALA A 118 0.91 9.02 6.63
C ALA A 118 1.79 10.12 6.00
N LEU A 119 1.18 11.23 5.57
CA LEU A 119 1.93 12.40 5.10
C LEU A 119 2.65 13.10 6.26
N GLU A 120 1.98 13.31 7.40
CA GLU A 120 2.56 13.94 8.61
C GLU A 120 3.77 13.17 9.16
N THR A 121 3.73 11.84 9.08
CA THR A 121 4.77 10.94 9.61
C THR A 121 5.86 10.61 8.58
N GLY A 122 5.70 11.04 7.33
CA GLY A 122 6.64 10.73 6.25
C GLY A 122 6.55 9.30 5.71
N ILE A 123 5.56 8.51 6.12
CA ILE A 123 5.23 7.22 5.50
C ILE A 123 4.89 7.42 4.01
N LEU A 124 4.22 8.52 3.70
CA LEU A 124 4.04 9.04 2.35
C LEU A 124 4.79 10.36 2.22
N SER A 125 5.59 10.48 1.15
CA SER A 125 6.19 11.76 0.75
C SER A 125 5.17 12.70 0.09
N GLU A 126 4.26 12.12 -0.68
CA GLU A 126 3.26 12.84 -1.45
C GLU A 126 2.02 11.97 -1.68
N PHE A 127 0.92 12.63 -2.04
CA PHE A 127 -0.34 12.00 -2.40
C PHE A 127 -1.06 12.85 -3.46
N PRO A 128 -1.75 12.22 -4.45
CA PRO A 128 -2.50 12.94 -5.47
C PRO A 128 -3.51 13.96 -4.92
N THR A 129 -3.87 14.95 -5.74
CA THR A 129 -4.81 15.98 -5.30
C THR A 129 -6.20 15.37 -5.03
N VAL A 130 -6.71 15.56 -3.80
CA VAL A 130 -8.03 15.04 -3.40
C VAL A 130 -9.06 16.16 -3.36
N TYR A 131 -10.16 15.96 -4.09
CA TYR A 131 -11.30 16.86 -4.09
C TYR A 131 -12.28 16.54 -2.94
N PRO A 132 -12.86 17.56 -2.27
CA PRO A 132 -13.83 17.34 -1.23
C PRO A 132 -15.08 16.61 -1.74
N GLN A 133 -15.63 15.69 -0.94
CA GLN A 133 -16.87 14.99 -1.29
C GLN A 133 -18.03 15.93 -1.67
N LYS A 134 -18.08 17.13 -1.06
CA LYS A 134 -19.12 18.13 -1.34
C LYS A 134 -19.07 18.70 -2.75
N THR A 135 -17.92 18.65 -3.42
CA THR A 135 -17.75 19.16 -4.79
C THR A 135 -18.01 18.09 -5.85
N LEU A 136 -18.24 16.83 -5.47
CA LEU A 136 -18.46 15.71 -6.41
C LEU A 136 -19.60 15.96 -7.41
N SER A 137 -20.66 16.66 -6.99
CA SER A 137 -21.79 16.98 -7.89
C SER A 137 -21.43 17.95 -9.01
N GLN A 138 -20.29 18.64 -8.90
CA GLN A 138 -19.80 19.62 -9.88
C GLN A 138 -18.92 18.95 -10.95
N PHE A 139 -18.45 17.72 -10.71
CA PHE A 139 -17.62 16.98 -11.67
C PHE A 139 -18.48 16.23 -12.68
N PRO A 140 -18.08 16.22 -13.97
CA PRO A 140 -18.75 15.40 -14.96
C PRO A 140 -18.60 13.93 -14.59
N ARG A 141 -19.71 13.19 -14.62
CA ARG A 141 -19.70 11.74 -14.34
C ARG A 141 -19.10 10.92 -15.48
N ARG A 142 -18.93 11.51 -16.66
CA ARG A 142 -18.45 10.84 -17.87
C ARG A 142 -17.17 11.51 -18.37
N THR A 143 -16.20 10.73 -18.78
CA THR A 143 -15.06 11.24 -19.55
C THR A 143 -15.51 11.55 -20.97
N PHE A 144 -15.15 12.72 -21.49
CA PHE A 144 -15.30 13.02 -22.90
C PHE A 144 -14.11 12.42 -23.65
N SER A 145 -14.40 11.66 -24.69
CA SER A 145 -13.40 11.09 -25.62
C SER A 145 -12.83 12.15 -26.55
#